data_AF-A0A842LMM4-F1
#
_entry.id   AF-A0A842LMM4-F1
#
_cell.length_a   1.000
_cell.length_b   1.000
_cell.length_c   1.000
_cell.angle_alpha   90.00
_cell.angle_beta   90.00
_cell.angle_gamma   90.00
#
_symmetry.space_group_name_H-M   'P 1'
#
loop_
_entity.id
_entity.type
_entity.pdbx_description
1 polymer ?
#
loop_
_entity_poly.entity_id
_entity_poly.type
_entity_poly.pdbx_seq_one_letter_code
_entity_poly.pdbx_strand_id
1 'polypeptide(L)'
;MPDDLDFSEGACGICHAVLADISRTGFMVETAEYPEGVRAWITDPSGDSVGEGSDITWAPAILEAEINAGFLDDEAADKISPFLTGRRDQIRVSEMSGYGRVVNTASMIISDIWSAGGSVEVRRDGPGIEVILYSAEGDEIVSAASGFCPVCAVNIAASRVPSIRRRMASRKSRNTGMEKYERGVTGRVAWRRNRIHVSLLENGEVIGRNWGCCIAYATVRAEIDAGFGSSKWNRIFKNYCDLCPLKHFWLGKSMGALGNRILQRMTRVGVREHVRMEDYITVDILSGDRRVGCGIGTLCSFSATVNALLRSDASLILKPDPADGFPYP
;
A
#
# COMPACT_ATOMS: atom_id res chain seq x y z
N MET A 1 9.77 17.41 15.01
CA MET A 1 9.91 16.54 13.84
C MET A 1 10.34 15.18 14.36
N PRO A 2 9.97 14.04 13.76
CA PRO A 2 10.55 12.76 14.19
C PRO A 2 12.06 12.85 14.05
N ASP A 3 12.77 12.80 15.18
CA ASP A 3 14.21 13.07 15.25
C ASP A 3 15.09 12.03 14.52
N ASP A 4 14.50 10.97 13.94
CA ASP A 4 15.16 10.04 13.02
C ASP A 4 14.13 9.36 12.09
N LEU A 5 14.08 9.76 10.81
CA LEU A 5 13.34 9.03 9.78
C LEU A 5 14.11 7.77 9.34
N ASP A 6 13.54 6.59 9.58
CA ASP A 6 14.15 5.33 9.13
C ASP A 6 13.72 4.99 7.68
N PHE A 7 14.56 5.35 6.71
CA PHE A 7 14.34 5.03 5.29
C PHE A 7 14.29 3.52 4.96
N SER A 8 14.72 2.64 5.88
CA SER A 8 14.51 1.19 5.72
C SER A 8 13.03 0.80 5.82
N GLU A 9 12.20 1.61 6.49
CA GLU A 9 10.74 1.44 6.55
C GLU A 9 10.03 1.94 5.28
N GLY A 10 10.78 2.59 4.39
CA GLY A 10 10.33 3.15 3.11
C GLY A 10 9.34 4.31 3.26
N ALA A 11 8.91 4.89 2.14
CA ALA A 11 8.02 6.05 2.12
C ALA A 11 6.67 5.76 2.79
N CYS A 12 6.15 4.52 2.67
CA CYS A 12 4.97 4.10 3.44
C CYS A 12 5.20 4.16 4.96
N GLY A 13 6.35 3.69 5.46
CA GLY A 13 6.68 3.75 6.88
C GLY A 13 6.83 5.17 7.38
N ILE A 14 7.56 6.00 6.62
CA ILE A 14 7.78 7.43 6.90
C ILE A 14 6.45 8.19 6.97
N CYS A 15 5.56 8.00 5.99
CA CYS A 15 4.22 8.60 6.00
C CYS A 15 3.45 8.25 7.29
N HIS A 16 3.51 7.00 7.75
CA HIS A 16 2.85 6.61 9.00
C HIS A 16 3.52 7.21 10.25
N ALA A 17 4.84 7.43 10.22
CA ALA A 17 5.56 8.07 11.31
C ALA A 17 5.23 9.57 11.41
N VAL A 18 5.21 10.28 10.28
CA VAL A 18 4.79 11.68 10.21
C VAL A 18 3.33 11.83 10.65
N LEU A 19 2.43 11.00 10.11
CA LEU A 19 1.04 10.95 10.54
C LEU A 19 0.89 10.71 12.05
N ALA A 20 1.76 9.89 12.65
CA ALA A 20 1.77 9.64 14.10
C ALA A 20 2.11 10.90 14.91
N ASP A 21 3.05 11.70 14.43
CA ASP A 21 3.48 12.92 15.10
C ASP A 21 2.47 14.05 14.94
N ILE A 22 2.00 14.31 13.71
CA ILE A 22 1.02 15.39 13.47
C ILE A 22 -0.32 15.10 14.16
N SER A 23 -0.71 13.81 14.28
CA SER A 23 -1.91 13.42 15.03
C SER A 23 -1.79 13.70 16.54
N ARG A 24 -0.58 13.67 17.11
CA ARG A 24 -0.34 13.98 18.54
C ARG A 24 -0.35 15.47 18.81
N THR A 25 0.02 16.29 17.84
CA THR A 25 0.07 17.75 17.94
C THR A 25 -1.25 18.42 17.55
N GLY A 26 -2.28 17.65 17.21
CA GLY A 26 -3.63 18.13 17.00
C GLY A 26 -3.98 18.47 15.54
N PHE A 27 -3.08 18.20 14.60
CA PHE A 27 -3.39 18.32 13.17
C PHE A 27 -4.39 17.24 12.75
N MET A 28 -5.21 17.57 11.76
CA MET A 28 -6.21 16.67 11.21
C MET A 28 -5.94 16.42 9.74
N VAL A 29 -5.89 15.14 9.35
CA VAL A 29 -5.77 14.71 7.96
C VAL A 29 -7.13 14.28 7.45
N GLU A 30 -7.55 14.87 6.34
CA GLU A 30 -8.79 14.55 5.64
C GLU A 30 -8.49 14.09 4.22
N THR A 31 -9.36 13.25 3.69
CA THR A 31 -9.24 12.66 2.35
C THR A 31 -10.58 12.63 1.64
N ALA A 32 -10.56 12.78 0.32
CA ALA A 32 -11.72 12.61 -0.54
C ALA A 32 -11.35 11.88 -1.83
N GLU A 33 -12.23 11.01 -2.30
CA GLU A 33 -12.10 10.39 -3.61
C GLU A 33 -12.32 11.42 -4.71
N TYR A 34 -11.67 11.26 -5.86
CA TYR A 34 -11.92 12.03 -7.07
C TYR A 34 -11.66 11.16 -8.31
N PRO A 35 -12.11 11.55 -9.52
CA PRO A 35 -12.02 10.69 -10.70
C PRO A 35 -10.62 10.14 -11.01
N GLU A 36 -9.57 10.92 -10.77
CA GLU A 36 -8.18 10.48 -10.97
C GLU A 36 -7.43 10.01 -9.71
N GLY A 37 -8.12 9.78 -8.58
CA GLY A 37 -7.50 9.23 -7.38
C GLY A 37 -8.14 9.67 -6.06
N VAL A 38 -7.29 10.11 -5.13
CA VAL A 38 -7.63 10.60 -3.78
C VAL A 38 -6.90 11.90 -3.49
N ARG A 39 -7.63 12.92 -3.05
CA ARG A 39 -7.04 14.15 -2.51
C ARG A 39 -6.92 14.01 -1.01
N ALA A 40 -5.87 14.58 -0.44
CA ALA A 40 -5.68 14.71 0.98
C ALA A 40 -5.35 16.15 1.32
N TRP A 41 -5.78 16.60 2.49
CA TRP A 41 -5.37 17.88 3.04
C TRP A 41 -5.16 17.75 4.55
N ILE A 42 -4.23 18.56 5.05
CA ILE A 42 -3.87 18.62 6.46
C ILE A 42 -4.29 19.98 6.97
N THR A 43 -5.05 19.97 8.05
CA THR A 43 -5.48 21.18 8.77
C THR A 43 -4.78 21.25 10.11
N ASP A 44 -4.37 22.45 10.49
CA ASP A 44 -3.77 22.72 11.79
C ASP A 44 -4.85 22.84 12.90
N PRO A 45 -4.44 22.99 14.18
CA PRO A 45 -5.41 23.17 15.27
C PRO A 45 -6.26 24.44 15.20
N SER A 46 -5.86 25.46 14.43
CA SER A 46 -6.67 26.65 14.13
C SER A 46 -7.76 26.38 13.09
N GLY A 47 -7.61 25.30 12.32
CA GLY A 47 -8.48 24.96 11.20
C GLY A 47 -7.97 25.43 9.84
N ASP A 48 -6.75 25.97 9.77
CA ASP A 48 -6.15 26.43 8.53
C ASP A 48 -5.54 25.25 7.76
N SER A 49 -5.73 25.21 6.44
CA SER A 49 -5.10 24.21 5.57
C SER A 49 -3.61 24.53 5.44
N VAL A 50 -2.76 23.59 5.85
CA VAL A 50 -1.29 23.75 5.83
C VAL A 50 -0.60 22.92 4.76
N GLY A 51 -1.29 21.93 4.17
CA GLY A 51 -0.76 21.17 3.05
C GLY A 51 -1.82 20.34 2.36
N GLU A 52 -1.65 20.14 1.06
CA GLU A 52 -2.55 19.40 0.19
C GLU A 52 -1.77 18.43 -0.69
N GLY A 53 -2.39 17.31 -1.05
CA GLY A 53 -1.80 16.28 -1.91
C GLY A 53 -2.85 15.52 -2.70
N SER A 54 -2.43 14.88 -3.78
CA SER A 54 -3.26 14.13 -4.72
C SER A 54 -2.48 12.97 -5.35
N ASP A 55 -3.02 11.76 -5.24
CA ASP A 55 -2.42 10.58 -5.85
C ASP A 55 -3.48 9.51 -6.12
N ILE A 56 -3.12 8.37 -6.71
CA ILE A 56 -4.02 7.29 -7.11
C ILE A 56 -4.67 6.56 -5.92
N THR A 57 -4.22 6.80 -4.68
CA THR A 57 -4.84 6.24 -3.46
C THR A 57 -4.46 7.05 -2.20
N TRP A 58 -5.04 6.72 -1.04
CA TRP A 58 -4.99 7.56 0.16
C TRP A 58 -3.59 7.81 0.72
N ALA A 59 -2.79 6.75 0.93
CA ALA A 59 -1.48 6.89 1.57
C ALA A 59 -0.51 7.80 0.79
N PRO A 60 -0.34 7.68 -0.54
CA PRO A 60 0.47 8.61 -1.30
C PRO A 60 -0.06 10.04 -1.33
N ALA A 61 -1.38 10.23 -1.42
CA ALA A 61 -1.96 11.57 -1.35
C ALA A 61 -1.65 12.24 -0.01
N ILE A 62 -1.71 11.48 1.10
CA ILE A 62 -1.37 11.95 2.43
C ILE A 62 0.11 12.31 2.51
N LEU A 63 1.03 11.48 1.99
CA LEU A 63 2.46 11.80 2.02
C LEU A 63 2.79 13.05 1.18
N GLU A 64 2.16 13.22 0.02
CA GLU A 64 2.34 14.46 -0.75
C GLU A 64 1.86 15.68 0.05
N ALA A 65 0.74 15.57 0.76
CA ALA A 65 0.27 16.63 1.66
C ALA A 65 1.24 16.87 2.84
N GLU A 66 1.85 15.83 3.38
CA GLU A 66 2.86 15.92 4.45
C GLU A 66 4.13 16.63 3.98
N ILE A 67 4.60 16.33 2.76
CA ILE A 67 5.72 17.01 2.11
C ILE A 67 5.39 18.48 1.87
N ASN A 68 4.23 18.76 1.27
CA ASN A 68 3.82 20.13 0.94
C ASN A 68 3.56 21.00 2.18
N ALA A 69 3.21 20.39 3.32
CA ALA A 69 3.10 21.06 4.61
C ALA A 69 4.45 21.33 5.31
N GLY A 70 5.57 20.82 4.76
CA GLY A 70 6.90 20.96 5.36
C GLY A 70 7.13 20.09 6.60
N PHE A 71 6.40 18.99 6.76
CA PHE A 71 6.64 18.03 7.86
C PHE A 71 7.83 17.10 7.61
N LEU A 72 8.38 17.13 6.40
CA LEU A 72 9.63 16.50 6.03
C LEU A 72 10.62 17.62 5.68
N ASP A 73 11.88 17.47 6.10
CA ASP A 73 12.94 18.37 5.65
C ASP A 73 13.23 18.18 4.14
N ASP A 74 13.91 19.15 3.54
CA ASP A 74 14.18 19.18 2.10
C ASP A 74 14.93 17.90 1.65
N GLU A 75 15.86 17.39 2.46
CA GLU A 75 16.62 16.19 2.13
C GLU A 75 15.72 14.93 2.10
N ALA A 76 14.82 14.77 3.07
CA ALA A 76 13.88 13.67 3.10
C ALA A 76 12.83 13.79 2.00
N ALA A 77 12.32 15.00 1.76
CA ALA A 77 11.39 15.29 0.69
C ALA A 77 11.99 14.94 -0.68
N ASP A 78 13.24 15.34 -0.95
CA ASP A 78 13.95 15.04 -2.21
C ASP A 78 14.14 13.53 -2.43
N LYS A 79 14.37 12.76 -1.36
CA LYS A 79 14.52 11.30 -1.43
C LYS A 79 13.19 10.59 -1.71
N ILE A 80 12.08 11.12 -1.22
CA ILE A 80 10.77 10.45 -1.23
C ILE A 80 9.91 10.88 -2.42
N SER A 81 9.96 12.16 -2.81
CA SER A 81 9.15 12.73 -3.89
C SER A 81 9.25 11.97 -5.22
N PRO A 82 10.40 11.43 -5.63
CA PRO A 82 10.51 10.61 -6.85
C PRO A 82 9.63 9.35 -6.85
N PHE A 83 9.16 8.91 -5.68
CA PHE A 83 8.33 7.73 -5.50
C PHE A 83 6.82 8.04 -5.38
N LEU A 84 6.43 9.31 -5.42
CA LEU A 84 5.04 9.74 -5.63
C LEU A 84 4.61 9.46 -7.07
N THR A 85 3.31 9.28 -7.31
CA THR A 85 2.82 9.01 -8.67
C THR A 85 2.79 10.29 -9.48
N GLY A 86 3.65 10.40 -10.49
CA GLY A 86 3.65 11.54 -11.40
C GLY A 86 2.31 11.74 -12.12
N ARG A 87 1.94 12.99 -12.41
CA ARG A 87 0.62 13.35 -12.96
C ARG A 87 0.19 12.56 -14.21
N ARG A 88 1.13 12.29 -15.12
CA ARG A 88 0.86 11.48 -16.33
C ARG A 88 0.44 10.05 -15.99
N ASP A 89 1.05 9.45 -14.98
CA ASP A 89 0.71 8.10 -14.55
C ASP A 89 -0.59 8.09 -13.74
N GLN A 90 -0.87 9.13 -12.94
CA GLN A 90 -2.19 9.26 -12.29
C GLN A 90 -3.34 9.24 -13.32
N ILE A 91 -3.21 10.00 -14.41
CA ILE A 91 -4.19 10.03 -15.50
C ILE A 91 -4.32 8.64 -16.15
N ARG A 92 -3.20 7.98 -16.47
CA ARG A 92 -3.25 6.64 -17.09
C ARG A 92 -3.85 5.59 -16.17
N VAL A 93 -3.61 5.70 -14.86
CA VAL A 93 -4.22 4.80 -13.87
C VAL A 93 -5.72 5.05 -13.75
N SER A 94 -6.17 6.30 -13.80
CA SER A 94 -7.61 6.62 -13.75
C SER A 94 -8.39 6.15 -14.98
N GLU A 95 -7.73 6.07 -16.15
CA GLU A 95 -8.29 5.43 -17.35
C GLU A 95 -8.62 3.94 -17.10
N MET A 96 -7.83 3.23 -16.28
CA MET A 96 -8.05 1.82 -15.96
C MET A 96 -9.01 1.63 -14.78
N SER A 97 -8.69 2.25 -13.64
CA SER A 97 -9.34 2.02 -12.35
C SER A 97 -10.45 3.02 -12.06
N GLY A 98 -10.36 4.22 -12.62
CA GLY A 98 -11.12 5.39 -12.19
C GLY A 98 -10.61 5.95 -10.87
N TYR A 99 -11.56 6.28 -10.00
CA TYR A 99 -11.39 6.72 -8.61
C TYR A 99 -10.39 5.85 -7.82
N GLY A 100 -9.93 6.33 -6.66
CA GLY A 100 -8.79 5.84 -5.85
C GLY A 100 -8.73 4.37 -5.41
N ARG A 101 -9.53 3.48 -6.03
CA ARG A 101 -9.62 2.06 -5.80
C ARG A 101 -8.76 1.24 -6.77
N VAL A 102 -7.46 1.20 -6.50
CA VAL A 102 -6.45 0.50 -7.30
C VAL A 102 -6.33 -1.01 -7.04
N VAL A 103 -6.92 -1.53 -5.95
CA VAL A 103 -6.74 -2.94 -5.51
C VAL A 103 -7.37 -3.95 -6.48
N ASN A 104 -8.60 -3.70 -6.93
CA ASN A 104 -9.30 -4.64 -7.83
C ASN A 104 -8.60 -4.70 -9.19
N THR A 105 -8.22 -3.53 -9.73
CA THR A 105 -7.48 -3.45 -11.00
C THR A 105 -6.13 -4.13 -10.92
N ALA A 106 -5.35 -3.93 -9.83
CA ALA A 106 -4.10 -4.68 -9.63
C ALA A 106 -4.33 -6.19 -9.61
N SER A 107 -5.38 -6.64 -8.90
CA SER A 107 -5.72 -8.06 -8.82
C SER A 107 -6.01 -8.65 -10.20
N MET A 108 -6.74 -7.90 -11.04
CA MET A 108 -7.03 -8.28 -12.43
C MET A 108 -5.77 -8.28 -13.30
N ILE A 109 -4.87 -7.30 -13.15
CA ILE A 109 -3.59 -7.24 -13.86
C ILE A 109 -2.73 -8.46 -13.50
N ILE A 110 -2.55 -8.73 -12.21
CA ILE A 110 -1.77 -9.87 -11.72
C ILE A 110 -2.34 -11.19 -12.26
N SER A 111 -3.67 -11.36 -12.20
CA SER A 111 -4.36 -12.54 -12.72
C SER A 111 -4.20 -12.70 -14.23
N ASP A 112 -4.28 -11.61 -15.00
CA ASP A 112 -4.13 -11.63 -16.46
C ASP A 112 -2.70 -12.00 -16.87
N ILE A 113 -1.69 -11.43 -16.21
CA ILE A 113 -0.27 -11.76 -16.45
C ILE A 113 -0.01 -13.22 -16.14
N TRP A 114 -0.47 -13.71 -14.98
CA TRP A 114 -0.23 -15.08 -14.55
C TRP A 114 -0.96 -16.10 -15.44
N SER A 115 -2.20 -15.81 -15.85
CA SER A 115 -2.97 -16.68 -16.75
C SER A 115 -2.36 -16.77 -18.15
N ALA A 116 -1.57 -15.77 -18.55
CA ALA A 116 -0.80 -15.78 -19.79
C ALA A 116 0.53 -16.54 -19.66
N GLY A 117 0.85 -17.11 -18.48
CA GLY A 117 2.11 -17.79 -18.20
C GLY A 117 3.23 -16.87 -17.68
N GLY A 118 2.96 -15.56 -17.55
CA GLY A 118 3.91 -14.58 -17.06
C GLY A 118 4.03 -14.54 -15.53
N SER A 119 4.83 -13.61 -15.03
CA SER A 119 5.03 -13.42 -13.58
C SER A 119 5.11 -11.95 -13.17
N VAL A 120 4.87 -11.69 -11.89
CA VAL A 120 4.93 -10.35 -11.28
C VAL A 120 5.92 -10.40 -10.13
N GLU A 121 7.06 -9.74 -10.28
CA GLU A 121 8.10 -9.65 -9.25
C GLU A 121 7.96 -8.33 -8.47
N VAL A 122 8.16 -8.39 -7.16
CA VAL A 122 8.24 -7.21 -6.29
C VAL A 122 9.61 -7.18 -5.64
N ARG A 123 10.29 -6.04 -5.71
CA ARG A 123 11.56 -5.82 -5.03
C ARG A 123 11.66 -4.43 -4.43
N ARG A 124 12.65 -4.25 -3.57
CA ARG A 124 12.92 -2.96 -2.92
C ARG A 124 13.70 -2.04 -3.86
N ASP A 125 13.29 -0.77 -3.96
CA ASP A 125 14.01 0.28 -4.71
C ASP A 125 14.07 1.59 -3.89
N GLY A 126 15.27 2.08 -3.56
CA GLY A 126 15.43 3.36 -2.84
C GLY A 126 14.69 3.43 -1.49
N PRO A 127 13.76 4.38 -1.26
CA PRO A 127 12.69 4.34 -0.25
C PRO A 127 11.33 3.75 -0.70
N GLY A 128 11.15 3.36 -1.97
CA GLY A 128 9.94 2.74 -2.48
C GLY A 128 10.07 1.26 -2.83
N ILE A 129 9.26 0.83 -3.78
CA ILE A 129 9.18 -0.55 -4.23
C ILE A 129 9.07 -0.55 -5.74
N GLU A 130 9.72 -1.51 -6.38
CA GLU A 130 9.61 -1.72 -7.80
C GLU A 130 8.78 -2.97 -8.06
N VAL A 131 7.88 -2.86 -9.03
CA VAL A 131 7.15 -4.01 -9.59
C VAL A 131 7.58 -4.20 -11.03
N ILE A 132 7.85 -5.44 -11.39
CA ILE A 132 8.22 -5.84 -12.74
C ILE A 132 7.21 -6.87 -13.24
N LEU A 133 6.67 -6.65 -14.43
CA LEU A 133 5.79 -7.59 -15.12
C LEU A 133 6.61 -8.35 -16.17
N TYR A 134 6.59 -9.67 -16.12
CA TYR A 134 7.30 -10.55 -17.07
C TYR A 134 6.32 -11.31 -17.97
N SER A 135 6.73 -11.57 -19.21
CA SER A 135 6.02 -12.44 -20.14
C SER A 135 6.20 -13.93 -19.78
N ALA A 136 5.56 -14.83 -20.54
CA ALA A 136 5.70 -16.27 -20.36
C ALA A 136 7.12 -16.78 -20.67
N GLU A 137 7.82 -16.09 -21.56
CA GLU A 137 9.20 -16.36 -21.95
C GLU A 137 10.22 -15.85 -20.92
N GLY A 138 9.76 -15.07 -19.92
CA GLY A 138 10.61 -14.45 -18.91
C GLY A 138 11.14 -13.07 -19.30
N ASP A 139 10.71 -12.51 -20.43
CA ASP A 139 11.11 -11.17 -20.86
C ASP A 139 10.38 -10.10 -20.04
N GLU A 140 11.09 -9.04 -19.67
CA GLU A 140 10.49 -7.88 -19.00
C GLU A 140 9.53 -7.15 -19.95
N ILE A 141 8.26 -7.03 -19.54
CA ILE A 141 7.24 -6.26 -20.25
C ILE A 141 7.35 -4.78 -19.88
N VAL A 142 7.40 -4.50 -18.57
CA VAL A 142 7.44 -3.16 -18.00
C VAL A 142 7.79 -3.22 -16.51
N SER A 143 8.46 -2.18 -16.01
CA SER A 143 8.58 -1.93 -14.57
C SER A 143 8.07 -0.54 -14.16
N ALA A 144 7.72 -0.41 -12.88
CA ALA A 144 7.49 0.87 -12.23
C ALA A 144 7.79 0.82 -10.74
N ALA A 145 8.28 1.95 -10.23
CA ALA A 145 8.45 2.17 -8.80
C ALA A 145 7.28 2.95 -8.19
N SER A 146 7.02 2.74 -6.90
CA SER A 146 6.07 3.52 -6.08
C SER A 146 6.54 3.57 -4.62
N GLY A 147 6.25 4.63 -3.89
CA GLY A 147 6.68 4.78 -2.49
C GLY A 147 5.88 3.93 -1.50
N PHE A 148 4.73 3.42 -1.93
CA PHE A 148 3.71 2.91 -1.01
C PHE A 148 3.60 1.40 -1.10
N CYS A 149 2.53 0.91 -1.71
CA CYS A 149 2.23 -0.52 -1.69
C CYS A 149 2.38 -1.13 -3.09
N PRO A 150 2.72 -2.43 -3.19
CA PRO A 150 2.95 -3.08 -4.49
C PRO A 150 1.78 -2.99 -5.45
N VAL A 151 0.55 -2.84 -4.93
CA VAL A 151 -0.64 -2.55 -5.74
C VAL A 151 -0.55 -1.24 -6.52
N CYS A 152 0.02 -0.19 -5.94
CA CYS A 152 0.21 1.09 -6.64
C CYS A 152 1.19 0.91 -7.81
N ALA A 153 2.34 0.29 -7.55
CA ALA A 153 3.36 0.03 -8.57
C ALA A 153 2.84 -0.88 -9.70
N VAL A 154 2.06 -1.93 -9.40
CA VAL A 154 1.38 -2.76 -10.41
C VAL A 154 0.49 -1.92 -11.33
N ASN A 155 -0.34 -1.04 -10.77
CA ASN A 155 -1.21 -0.17 -11.57
C ASN A 155 -0.39 0.81 -12.42
N ILE A 156 0.63 1.43 -11.86
CA ILE A 156 1.49 2.38 -12.58
C ILE A 156 2.18 1.67 -13.75
N ALA A 157 2.82 0.52 -13.52
CA ALA A 157 3.48 -0.28 -14.55
C ALA A 157 2.51 -0.68 -15.67
N ALA A 158 1.37 -1.27 -15.32
CA ALA A 158 0.35 -1.69 -16.28
C ALA A 158 -0.22 -0.52 -17.09
N SER A 159 -0.39 0.65 -16.47
CA SER A 159 -0.90 1.85 -17.13
C SER A 159 0.01 2.36 -18.26
N ARG A 160 1.31 2.06 -18.19
CA ARG A 160 2.31 2.43 -19.21
C ARG A 160 2.25 1.54 -20.45
N VAL A 161 1.61 0.37 -20.37
CA VAL A 161 1.46 -0.58 -21.48
C VAL A 161 0.09 -0.40 -22.16
N PRO A 162 0.00 0.14 -23.39
CA PRO A 162 -1.28 0.48 -24.02
C PRO A 162 -2.26 -0.70 -24.21
N SER A 163 -1.74 -1.91 -24.44
CA SER A 163 -2.57 -3.12 -24.60
C SER A 163 -3.20 -3.57 -23.27
N ILE A 164 -2.46 -3.50 -22.15
CA ILE A 164 -2.98 -3.78 -20.81
C ILE A 164 -3.96 -2.70 -20.40
N ARG A 165 -3.60 -1.41 -20.58
CA ARG A 165 -4.46 -0.27 -20.25
C ARG A 165 -5.84 -0.34 -20.90
N ARG A 166 -5.90 -0.57 -22.22
CA ARG A 166 -7.18 -0.71 -22.95
C ARG A 166 -8.02 -1.89 -22.44
N ARG A 167 -7.36 -3.01 -22.10
CA ARG A 167 -8.03 -4.22 -21.60
C ARG A 167 -8.58 -4.03 -20.19
N MET A 168 -7.88 -3.29 -19.33
CA MET A 168 -8.37 -2.96 -17.98
C MET A 168 -9.51 -1.95 -18.05
N ALA A 169 -9.38 -0.92 -18.89
CA ALA A 169 -10.41 0.09 -19.09
C ALA A 169 -11.76 -0.52 -19.56
N SER A 170 -11.75 -1.56 -20.41
CA SER A 170 -12.99 -2.22 -20.85
C SER A 170 -13.67 -3.07 -19.78
N ARG A 171 -12.97 -3.38 -18.69
CA ARG A 171 -13.49 -4.12 -17.53
C ARG A 171 -13.78 -3.21 -16.33
N LYS A 172 -13.63 -1.89 -16.50
CA LYS A 172 -13.91 -0.88 -15.47
C LYS A 172 -15.38 -0.97 -15.06
N SER A 173 -15.61 -1.10 -13.75
CA SER A 173 -16.94 -1.19 -13.17
C SER A 173 -17.11 -0.16 -12.06
N ARG A 174 -18.37 0.03 -11.64
CA ARG A 174 -18.69 0.87 -10.50
C ARG A 174 -17.97 0.36 -9.25
N ASN A 175 -17.25 1.24 -8.57
CA ASN A 175 -16.44 0.92 -7.41
C ASN A 175 -16.74 1.87 -6.23
N THR A 176 -16.32 1.47 -5.03
CA THR A 176 -16.52 2.21 -3.79
C THR A 176 -15.95 3.64 -3.83
N GLY A 177 -14.87 3.88 -4.58
CA GLY A 177 -14.32 5.22 -4.76
C GLY A 177 -15.29 6.14 -5.49
N MET A 178 -15.92 5.65 -6.56
CA MET A 178 -16.96 6.39 -7.28
C MET A 178 -18.18 6.67 -6.41
N GLU A 179 -18.64 5.66 -5.66
CA GLU A 179 -19.78 5.82 -4.75
C GLU A 179 -19.52 6.87 -3.68
N LYS A 180 -18.34 6.87 -3.07
CA LYS A 180 -17.92 7.87 -2.09
C LYS A 180 -17.84 9.27 -2.70
N TYR A 181 -17.29 9.40 -3.91
CA TYR A 181 -17.23 10.68 -4.62
C TYR A 181 -18.62 11.24 -4.89
N GLU A 182 -19.51 10.45 -5.50
CA GLU A 182 -20.89 10.87 -5.83
C GLU A 182 -21.71 11.25 -4.60
N ARG A 183 -21.42 10.63 -3.45
CA ARG A 183 -22.07 10.90 -2.17
C ARG A 183 -21.40 12.02 -1.36
N GLY A 184 -20.28 12.57 -1.82
CA GLY A 184 -19.53 13.58 -1.07
C GLY A 184 -18.92 13.05 0.23
N VAL A 185 -18.57 11.76 0.29
CA VAL A 185 -18.01 11.12 1.49
C VAL A 185 -16.53 11.49 1.63
N THR A 186 -16.18 12.04 2.78
CA THR A 186 -14.78 12.32 3.16
C THR A 186 -14.30 11.34 4.22
N GLY A 187 -12.99 11.17 4.33
CA GLY A 187 -12.35 10.33 5.33
C GLY A 187 -11.41 11.13 6.22
N ARG A 188 -11.60 11.08 7.54
CA ARG A 188 -10.64 11.57 8.53
C ARG A 188 -9.70 10.47 8.93
N VAL A 189 -8.40 10.72 8.81
CA VAL A 189 -7.33 9.76 9.11
C VAL A 189 -6.53 10.28 10.29
N ALA A 190 -6.30 9.44 11.29
CA ALA A 190 -5.50 9.79 12.45
C ALA A 190 -4.74 8.59 13.01
N TRP A 191 -3.58 8.83 13.59
CA TRP A 191 -2.86 7.83 14.36
C TRP A 191 -3.22 7.94 15.85
N ARG A 192 -3.71 6.85 16.44
CA ARG A 192 -4.03 6.78 17.87
C ARG A 192 -3.70 5.40 18.42
N ARG A 193 -3.14 5.35 19.64
CA ARG A 193 -2.82 4.08 20.34
C ARG A 193 -2.03 3.10 19.46
N ASN A 194 -1.02 3.61 18.77
CA ASN A 194 -0.14 2.87 17.85
C ASN A 194 -0.86 2.25 16.64
N ARG A 195 -2.01 2.78 16.22
CA ARG A 195 -2.79 2.28 15.09
C ARG A 195 -3.35 3.42 14.27
N ILE A 196 -3.66 3.13 13.01
CA ILE A 196 -4.40 4.07 12.16
C ILE A 196 -5.88 3.93 12.45
N HIS A 197 -6.54 5.06 12.65
CA HIS A 197 -7.98 5.20 12.76
C HIS A 197 -8.50 6.00 11.57
N VAL A 198 -9.60 5.53 10.99
CA VAL A 198 -10.32 6.22 9.93
C VAL A 198 -11.78 6.36 10.30
N SER A 199 -12.32 7.55 10.11
CA SER A 199 -13.77 7.83 10.16
C SER A 199 -14.21 8.34 8.80
N LEU A 200 -15.31 7.80 8.27
CA LEU A 200 -15.94 8.28 7.05
C LEU A 200 -17.10 9.19 7.42
N LEU A 201 -17.18 10.33 6.75
CA LEU A 201 -18.17 11.37 7.00
C LEU A 201 -19.01 11.63 5.76
N GLU A 202 -20.31 11.80 5.95
CA GLU A 202 -21.27 12.22 4.92
C GLU A 202 -22.14 13.32 5.54
N ASN A 203 -22.21 14.49 4.90
CA ASN A 203 -22.94 15.66 5.43
C ASN A 203 -22.58 16.05 6.88
N GLY A 204 -21.31 15.84 7.26
CA GLY A 204 -20.80 16.11 8.62
C GLY A 204 -21.06 15.01 9.65
N GLU A 205 -21.83 13.97 9.31
CA GLU A 205 -22.12 12.84 10.19
C GLU A 205 -21.17 11.68 9.93
N VAL A 206 -20.76 10.98 10.99
CA VAL A 206 -19.91 9.79 10.87
C VAL A 206 -20.76 8.59 10.48
N ILE A 207 -20.60 8.12 9.24
CA ILE A 207 -21.33 6.96 8.70
C ILE A 207 -20.60 5.63 8.89
N GLY A 208 -19.30 5.66 9.18
CA GLY A 208 -18.52 4.47 9.52
C GLY A 208 -17.17 4.83 10.11
N ARG A 209 -16.63 3.95 10.95
CA ARG A 209 -15.36 4.18 11.64
C ARG A 209 -14.65 2.88 11.95
N ASN A 210 -13.34 2.85 11.76
CA ASN A 210 -12.56 1.68 12.17
C ASN A 210 -11.09 2.01 12.38
N TRP A 211 -10.32 1.00 12.76
CA TRP A 211 -8.87 1.08 12.85
C TRP A 211 -8.21 -0.02 12.01
N GLY A 212 -6.93 0.15 11.69
CA GLY A 212 -6.18 -0.81 10.88
C GLY A 212 -4.67 -0.76 11.12
N CYS A 213 -3.97 -1.74 10.54
CA CYS A 213 -2.51 -1.83 10.58
C CYS A 213 -1.80 -0.84 9.64
N CYS A 214 -2.53 -0.23 8.72
CA CYS A 214 -2.08 0.89 7.89
C CYS A 214 -3.30 1.68 7.40
N ILE A 215 -3.05 2.81 6.71
CA ILE A 215 -4.09 3.68 6.14
C ILE A 215 -5.07 2.89 5.29
N ALA A 216 -4.61 2.09 4.32
CA ALA A 216 -5.49 1.33 3.43
C ALA A 216 -6.39 0.34 4.19
N TYR A 217 -5.83 -0.43 5.13
CA TYR A 217 -6.62 -1.37 5.93
C TYR A 217 -7.63 -0.68 6.84
N ALA A 218 -7.27 0.47 7.44
CA ALA A 218 -8.20 1.23 8.27
C ALA A 218 -9.34 1.83 7.43
N THR A 219 -9.02 2.40 6.26
CA THR A 219 -10.01 2.96 5.34
C THR A 219 -10.98 1.88 4.86
N VAL A 220 -10.50 0.73 4.38
CA VAL A 220 -11.37 -0.37 3.92
C VAL A 220 -12.25 -0.89 5.06
N ARG A 221 -11.75 -0.96 6.29
CA ARG A 221 -12.56 -1.35 7.44
C ARG A 221 -13.65 -0.33 7.78
N ALA A 222 -13.36 0.96 7.65
CA ALA A 222 -14.35 2.01 7.84
C ALA A 222 -15.38 2.01 6.71
N GLU A 223 -14.98 1.70 5.47
CA GLU A 223 -15.87 1.50 4.33
C GLU A 223 -16.84 0.35 4.57
N ILE A 224 -16.34 -0.79 5.05
CA ILE A 224 -17.16 -1.96 5.41
C ILE A 224 -18.15 -1.63 6.54
N ASP A 225 -17.71 -0.85 7.53
CA ASP A 225 -18.55 -0.39 8.65
C ASP A 225 -19.67 0.54 8.17
N ALA A 226 -19.37 1.41 7.20
CA ALA A 226 -20.33 2.30 6.53
C ALA A 226 -21.22 1.59 5.48
N GLY A 227 -21.11 0.26 5.34
CA GLY A 227 -21.92 -0.52 4.41
C GLY A 227 -21.46 -0.51 2.95
N PHE A 228 -20.25 -0.03 2.66
CA PHE A 228 -19.67 -0.08 1.32
C PHE A 228 -19.03 -1.43 1.00
N GLY A 229 -18.82 -1.67 -0.30
CA GLY A 229 -18.15 -2.87 -0.82
C GLY A 229 -19.10 -4.06 -0.97
N SER A 230 -18.63 -5.13 -1.62
CA SER A 230 -19.46 -6.31 -1.84
C SER A 230 -19.44 -7.24 -0.63
N SER A 231 -20.57 -7.90 -0.33
CA SER A 231 -20.68 -8.86 0.78
C SER A 231 -19.61 -9.97 0.72
N LYS A 232 -19.32 -10.48 -0.48
CA LYS A 232 -18.27 -11.50 -0.71
C LYS A 232 -16.90 -10.99 -0.31
N TRP A 233 -16.47 -9.85 -0.84
CA TRP A 233 -15.13 -9.29 -0.58
C TRP A 233 -14.98 -8.82 0.87
N ASN A 234 -16.04 -8.23 1.43
CA ASN A 234 -16.07 -7.80 2.82
C ASN A 234 -15.89 -8.99 3.77
N ARG A 235 -16.50 -10.15 3.46
CA ARG A 235 -16.30 -11.39 4.24
C ARG A 235 -14.87 -11.91 4.15
N ILE A 236 -14.31 -11.98 2.94
CA ILE A 236 -12.91 -12.41 2.73
C ILE A 236 -11.94 -11.51 3.49
N PHE A 237 -12.13 -10.19 3.40
CA PHE A 237 -11.31 -9.21 4.08
C PHE A 237 -11.38 -9.34 5.61
N LYS A 238 -12.59 -9.49 6.18
CA LYS A 238 -12.79 -9.71 7.63
C LYS A 238 -12.10 -11.00 8.08
N ASN A 239 -12.33 -12.11 7.38
CA ASN A 239 -11.71 -13.40 7.69
C ASN A 239 -10.18 -13.31 7.69
N TYR A 240 -9.58 -12.68 6.69
CA TYR A 240 -8.14 -12.47 6.66
C TYR A 240 -7.66 -11.66 7.86
N CYS A 241 -8.31 -10.52 8.16
CA CYS A 241 -7.91 -9.70 9.29
C CYS A 241 -8.00 -10.46 10.60
N ASP A 242 -9.03 -11.30 10.79
CA ASP A 242 -9.23 -12.09 12.00
C ASP A 242 -8.18 -13.19 12.19
N LEU A 243 -7.69 -13.78 11.09
CA LEU A 243 -6.67 -14.82 11.10
C LEU A 243 -5.23 -14.28 10.98
N CYS A 244 -5.07 -12.99 10.68
CA CYS A 244 -3.75 -12.39 10.48
C CYS A 244 -2.95 -12.40 11.79
N PRO A 245 -1.76 -13.03 11.84
CA PRO A 245 -0.94 -13.08 13.05
C PRO A 245 -0.59 -11.69 13.61
N LEU A 246 -0.42 -10.69 12.75
CA LEU A 246 -0.14 -9.31 13.15
C LEU A 246 -1.33 -8.61 13.85
N LYS A 247 -2.56 -9.12 13.72
CA LYS A 247 -3.68 -8.63 14.53
C LYS A 247 -3.51 -9.04 16.00
N HIS A 248 -2.92 -10.21 16.24
CA HIS A 248 -2.73 -10.80 17.57
C HIS A 248 -1.41 -10.38 18.22
N PHE A 249 -0.40 -10.04 17.44
CA PHE A 249 0.91 -9.56 17.90
C PHE A 249 1.27 -8.23 17.22
N TRP A 250 0.75 -7.13 17.77
CA TRP A 250 0.99 -5.80 17.20
C TRP A 250 2.38 -5.26 17.58
N LEU A 251 3.23 -5.03 16.58
CA LEU A 251 4.62 -4.59 16.76
C LEU A 251 4.79 -3.06 16.83
N GLY A 252 3.70 -2.30 16.90
CA GLY A 252 3.76 -0.83 16.96
C GLY A 252 4.18 -0.13 15.66
N LYS A 253 4.38 -0.89 14.58
CA LYS A 253 4.79 -0.41 13.25
C LYS A 253 3.72 -0.69 12.21
N SER A 254 3.62 0.18 11.20
CA SER A 254 2.66 -0.01 10.11
C SER A 254 3.02 -1.24 9.27
N MET A 255 2.02 -1.82 8.59
CA MET A 255 2.25 -2.94 7.67
C MET A 255 3.28 -2.59 6.58
N GLY A 256 3.27 -1.33 6.12
CA GLY A 256 4.23 -0.85 5.11
C GLY A 256 5.67 -0.80 5.64
N ALA A 257 5.87 -0.33 6.88
CA ALA A 257 7.18 -0.30 7.51
C ALA A 257 7.79 -1.70 7.64
N LEU A 258 7.00 -2.65 8.14
CA LEU A 258 7.43 -4.05 8.29
C LEU A 258 7.71 -4.69 6.93
N GLY A 259 6.80 -4.53 5.96
CA GLY A 259 6.96 -5.07 4.62
C GLY A 259 8.22 -4.57 3.93
N ASN A 260 8.49 -3.26 3.98
CA ASN A 260 9.69 -2.66 3.39
C ASN A 260 10.99 -3.20 3.99
N ARG A 261 11.05 -3.38 5.31
CA ARG A 261 12.24 -3.96 5.97
C ARG A 261 12.49 -5.40 5.53
N ILE A 262 11.43 -6.20 5.43
CA ILE A 262 11.54 -7.59 4.97
C ILE A 262 12.03 -7.62 3.52
N LEU A 263 11.46 -6.80 2.64
CA LEU A 263 11.91 -6.72 1.23
C LEU A 263 13.33 -6.23 1.09
N GLN A 264 13.74 -5.25 1.89
CA GLN A 264 15.12 -4.78 1.88
C GLN A 264 16.08 -5.93 2.24
N ARG A 265 15.77 -6.73 3.27
CA ARG A 265 16.62 -7.88 3.62
C ARG A 265 16.58 -8.95 2.53
N MET A 266 15.41 -9.33 2.04
CA MET A 266 15.24 -10.32 0.96
C MET A 266 16.07 -9.94 -0.28
N THR A 267 15.99 -8.68 -0.70
CA THR A 267 16.75 -8.14 -1.84
C THR A 267 18.26 -8.30 -1.61
N ARG A 268 18.77 -7.99 -0.40
CA ARG A 268 20.19 -8.13 -0.06
C ARG A 268 20.68 -9.59 -0.09
N VAL A 269 19.82 -10.55 0.25
CA VAL A 269 20.18 -11.97 0.34
C VAL A 269 19.79 -12.80 -0.89
N GLY A 270 19.44 -12.12 -1.99
CA GLY A 270 19.11 -12.74 -3.28
C GLY A 270 17.83 -13.56 -3.27
N VAL A 271 16.86 -13.17 -2.43
CA VAL A 271 15.55 -13.82 -2.32
C VAL A 271 14.51 -12.91 -3.00
N ARG A 272 13.70 -13.50 -3.89
CA ARG A 272 12.72 -12.78 -4.72
C ARG A 272 11.29 -12.98 -4.20
N GLU A 273 10.46 -11.97 -4.38
CA GLU A 273 9.01 -12.03 -4.14
C GLU A 273 8.27 -12.13 -5.46
N HIS A 274 7.50 -13.19 -5.65
CA HIS A 274 6.56 -13.31 -6.78
C HIS A 274 5.13 -13.20 -6.27
N VAL A 275 4.34 -12.34 -6.91
CA VAL A 275 2.95 -12.09 -6.53
C VAL A 275 2.00 -12.79 -7.50
N ARG A 276 1.01 -13.46 -6.93
CA ARG A 276 -0.11 -14.08 -7.64
C ARG A 276 -1.43 -13.61 -7.05
N MET A 277 -2.50 -13.72 -7.83
CA MET A 277 -3.84 -13.45 -7.38
C MET A 277 -4.67 -14.73 -7.50
N GLU A 278 -5.09 -15.27 -6.37
CA GLU A 278 -6.07 -16.35 -6.28
C GLU A 278 -7.36 -15.78 -5.65
N ASP A 279 -7.87 -16.36 -4.56
CA ASP A 279 -8.88 -15.73 -3.71
C ASP A 279 -8.30 -14.56 -2.87
N TYR A 280 -6.97 -14.56 -2.72
CA TYR A 280 -6.18 -13.58 -1.98
C TYR A 280 -5.00 -13.12 -2.84
N ILE A 281 -4.38 -12.01 -2.45
CA ILE A 281 -3.03 -11.70 -2.91
C ILE A 281 -2.11 -12.72 -2.27
N THR A 282 -1.48 -13.55 -3.08
CA THR A 282 -0.56 -14.61 -2.63
C THR A 282 0.85 -14.25 -3.03
N VAL A 283 1.79 -14.40 -2.10
CA VAL A 283 3.21 -14.20 -2.32
C VAL A 283 3.92 -15.54 -2.22
N ASP A 284 4.70 -15.89 -3.23
CA ASP A 284 5.73 -16.92 -3.13
C ASP A 284 7.10 -16.24 -2.96
N ILE A 285 7.83 -16.66 -1.94
CA ILE A 285 9.19 -16.20 -1.68
C ILE A 285 10.15 -17.25 -2.22
N LEU A 286 11.03 -16.85 -3.15
CA LEU A 286 11.89 -17.75 -3.91
C LEU A 286 13.37 -17.49 -3.62
N SER A 287 14.13 -18.55 -3.33
CA SER A 287 15.60 -18.52 -3.30
C SER A 287 16.11 -19.35 -4.47
N GLY A 288 16.58 -18.68 -5.53
CA GLY A 288 16.77 -19.33 -6.84
C GLY A 288 15.42 -19.75 -7.42
N ASP A 289 15.29 -21.03 -7.77
CA ASP A 289 14.04 -21.64 -8.28
C ASP A 289 13.22 -22.33 -7.19
N ARG A 290 13.76 -22.39 -5.95
CA ARG A 290 13.09 -23.05 -4.84
C ARG A 290 12.21 -22.06 -4.08
N ARG A 291 10.94 -22.42 -3.89
CA ARG A 291 10.05 -21.74 -2.95
C ARG A 291 10.49 -22.02 -1.51
N VAL A 292 10.81 -20.95 -0.77
CA VAL A 292 11.22 -20.97 0.64
C VAL A 292 10.18 -20.40 1.60
N GLY A 293 9.18 -19.69 1.08
CA GLY A 293 8.05 -19.18 1.87
C GLY A 293 6.81 -18.94 1.01
N CYS A 294 5.65 -18.92 1.64
CA CYS A 294 4.39 -18.56 1.00
C CYS A 294 3.48 -17.85 2.02
N GLY A 295 2.80 -16.80 1.59
CA GLY A 295 1.90 -16.03 2.44
C GLY A 295 0.75 -15.42 1.65
N ILE A 296 -0.29 -15.02 2.38
CA ILE A 296 -1.50 -14.43 1.81
C ILE A 296 -1.80 -13.05 2.41
N GLY A 297 -2.44 -12.19 1.62
CA GLY A 297 -2.83 -10.83 1.93
C GLY A 297 -4.14 -10.44 1.24
N THR A 298 -4.72 -9.29 1.60
CA THR A 298 -5.99 -8.84 1.02
C THR A 298 -5.94 -7.51 0.27
N LEU A 299 -5.10 -6.56 0.70
CA LEU A 299 -5.01 -5.24 0.05
C LEU A 299 -3.68 -4.98 -0.63
N CYS A 300 -2.57 -5.57 -0.15
CA CYS A 300 -1.28 -5.47 -0.81
C CYS A 300 -0.36 -6.64 -0.44
N SER A 301 0.69 -6.85 -1.24
CA SER A 301 1.61 -7.97 -1.03
C SER A 301 2.47 -7.81 0.23
N PHE A 302 2.71 -6.61 0.78
CA PHE A 302 3.37 -6.48 2.08
C PHE A 302 2.70 -7.29 3.19
N SER A 303 1.37 -7.31 3.23
CA SER A 303 0.64 -8.13 4.20
C SER A 303 0.85 -9.62 3.98
N ALA A 304 0.99 -10.05 2.72
CA ALA A 304 1.33 -11.41 2.34
C ALA A 304 2.79 -11.77 2.67
N THR A 305 3.72 -10.85 2.45
CA THR A 305 5.15 -11.01 2.74
C THR A 305 5.41 -11.13 4.24
N VAL A 306 4.79 -10.26 5.05
CA VAL A 306 4.88 -10.40 6.51
C VAL A 306 4.19 -11.68 6.97
N ASN A 307 3.04 -12.04 6.38
CA ASN A 307 2.40 -13.32 6.66
C ASN A 307 3.30 -14.53 6.33
N ALA A 308 3.99 -14.50 5.20
CA ALA A 308 4.91 -15.55 4.77
C ALA A 308 6.06 -15.70 5.78
N LEU A 309 6.68 -14.58 6.19
CA LEU A 309 7.75 -14.59 7.17
C LEU A 309 7.32 -15.20 8.51
N LEU A 310 6.11 -14.87 8.98
CA LEU A 310 5.60 -15.36 10.27
C LEU A 310 5.17 -16.83 10.24
N ARG A 311 5.01 -17.43 9.06
CA ARG A 311 4.51 -18.81 8.87
C ARG A 311 5.55 -19.77 8.30
N SER A 312 6.69 -19.26 7.86
CA SER A 312 7.76 -20.03 7.23
C SER A 312 9.01 -20.04 8.11
N ASP A 313 10.00 -20.85 7.74
CA ASP A 313 11.32 -20.77 8.34
C ASP A 313 11.99 -19.45 7.94
N ALA A 314 12.00 -18.49 8.87
CA ALA A 314 12.56 -17.16 8.66
C ALA A 314 14.04 -17.18 8.28
N SER A 315 14.79 -18.23 8.66
CA SER A 315 16.21 -18.36 8.30
C SER A 315 16.42 -18.56 6.80
N LEU A 316 15.46 -19.19 6.11
CA LEU A 316 15.52 -19.40 4.66
C LEU A 316 15.16 -18.15 3.86
N ILE A 317 14.38 -17.25 4.47
CA ILE A 317 13.91 -15.99 3.86
C ILE A 317 14.90 -14.86 4.12
N LEU A 318 15.26 -14.65 5.38
CA LEU A 318 16.09 -13.52 5.80
C LEU A 318 17.59 -13.83 5.76
N LYS A 319 17.96 -15.13 5.76
CA LYS A 319 19.35 -15.62 5.81
C LYS A 319 20.19 -14.79 6.79
N PRO A 320 19.81 -14.74 8.09
CA PRO A 320 20.51 -13.90 9.05
C PRO A 320 21.97 -14.36 9.15
N ASP A 321 22.88 -13.39 9.13
CA ASP A 321 24.29 -13.68 9.34
C ASP A 321 24.50 -14.06 10.81
N PRO A 322 25.47 -14.95 11.09
CA PRO A 322 25.90 -15.19 12.45
C PRO A 322 26.30 -13.86 13.15
N ALA A 323 25.55 -13.44 14.17
CA ALA A 323 25.99 -12.45 15.13
C ALA A 323 27.22 -12.95 15.90
N ASP A 324 28.22 -12.06 16.03
CA ASP A 324 29.43 -12.31 16.83
C ASP A 324 29.06 -12.65 18.28
N GLY A 325 29.65 -13.74 18.79
CA GLY A 325 29.44 -14.19 20.17
C GLY A 325 28.11 -14.89 20.45
N PHE A 326 27.26 -15.10 19.45
CA PHE A 326 26.04 -15.90 19.64
C PHE A 326 26.39 -17.39 19.68
N PRO A 327 25.84 -18.17 20.64
CA PRO A 327 26.08 -19.60 20.68
C PRO A 327 25.32 -20.26 19.51
N TYR A 328 26.02 -20.57 18.42
CA TYR A 328 25.47 -21.42 17.37
C TYR A 328 25.52 -22.89 17.82
N PRO A 329 24.45 -23.68 17.58
CA PRO A 329 24.49 -25.12 17.75
C PRO A 329 25.39 -25.83 16.73
#